data_AF-A0AAW9SMW7-F1
#
_entry.id   AF-A0AAW9SMW7-F1
#
_cell.length_a   1.000
_cell.length_b   1.000
_cell.length_c   1.000
_cell.angle_alpha   90.00
_cell.angle_beta   90.00
_cell.angle_gamma   90.00
#
_symmetry.space_group_name_H-M   'P 1'
#
loop_
_entity.id
_entity.type
_entity.pdbx_description
1 polymer ?
#
loop_
_entity_poly.entity_id
_entity_poly.type
_entity_poly.pdbx_seq_one_letter_code
_entity_poly.pdbx_strand_id
1 'polypeptide(L)'
;MKDWQETLREAATVSGVVVVGALLLPESTDPEPRLAVALDPAWSGRTLCVEVISADGLYQSRRLYDLADVPGGLTGLPYPTDYPDRLREAAEGEISVRGRLDSCEANTGLVPVAWRPVEDQRPTSVALQINAFRADTVHIFVGDDPMAAAIACDPVAAEVRTAFDTICRFALPDPAPGTLSIEILRVSDGVAAPPEFVDLILVE
;
A
#
# COMPACT_ATOMS: atom_id res chain seq x y z
N MET A 1 -23.15 -11.76 2.74
CA MET A 1 -21.94 -12.26 2.05
C MET A 1 -20.80 -12.07 3.06
N LYS A 2 -19.80 -12.96 3.19
CA LYS A 2 -18.77 -12.76 4.21
C LYS A 2 -17.83 -11.64 3.75
N ASP A 3 -17.98 -10.44 4.33
CA ASP A 3 -17.23 -9.22 3.99
C ASP A 3 -15.77 -9.23 4.51
N TRP A 4 -15.28 -10.40 4.91
CA TRP A 4 -13.95 -10.67 5.43
C TRP A 4 -13.43 -11.99 4.88
N GLN A 5 -12.22 -11.96 4.33
CA GLN A 5 -11.45 -13.12 3.92
C GLN A 5 -10.05 -12.98 4.47
N GLU A 6 -9.56 -14.02 5.16
CA GLU A 6 -8.22 -14.04 5.72
C GLU A 6 -7.65 -15.45 5.54
N THR A 7 -6.38 -15.54 5.18
CA THR A 7 -5.73 -16.81 4.94
C THR A 7 -4.26 -16.72 5.31
N LEU A 8 -3.79 -17.74 6.02
CA LEU A 8 -2.38 -18.07 6.15
C LEU A 8 -2.11 -19.34 5.33
N ARG A 9 -1.20 -19.28 4.38
CA ARG A 9 -0.87 -20.39 3.46
C ARG A 9 0.49 -20.98 3.81
N GLU A 10 0.68 -22.24 3.43
CA GLU A 10 1.99 -22.91 3.52
C GLU A 10 2.93 -22.49 2.38
N ALA A 11 2.38 -22.00 1.27
CA ALA A 11 3.13 -21.53 0.12
C ALA A 11 2.48 -20.29 -0.51
N ALA A 12 3.32 -19.40 -1.01
CA ALA A 12 2.90 -18.15 -1.62
C ALA A 12 2.40 -18.36 -3.04
N THR A 13 1.38 -17.59 -3.43
CA THR A 13 0.93 -17.50 -4.81
C THR A 13 1.60 -16.28 -5.46
N VAL A 14 2.35 -16.49 -6.53
CA VAL A 14 2.97 -15.39 -7.28
C VAL A 14 1.89 -14.71 -8.14
N SER A 15 1.57 -13.46 -7.83
CA SER A 15 0.77 -12.62 -8.73
C SER A 15 1.67 -11.87 -9.70
N GLY A 16 1.20 -11.63 -10.93
CA GLY A 16 1.89 -10.78 -11.91
C GLY A 16 1.70 -9.27 -11.68
N VAL A 17 1.15 -8.87 -10.52
CA VAL A 17 0.88 -7.47 -10.20
C VAL A 17 2.18 -6.79 -9.77
N VAL A 18 2.50 -5.66 -10.41
CA VAL A 18 3.70 -4.86 -10.11
C VAL A 18 3.52 -4.08 -8.81
N VAL A 19 2.41 -3.34 -8.66
CA VAL A 19 2.15 -2.55 -7.43
C VAL A 19 1.28 -3.32 -6.45
N VAL A 20 1.89 -3.70 -5.33
CA VAL A 20 1.24 -4.54 -4.33
C VAL A 20 0.47 -3.72 -3.31
N GLY A 21 0.96 -2.52 -2.96
CA GLY A 21 0.25 -1.61 -2.08
C GLY A 21 0.92 -0.24 -1.94
N ALA A 22 0.22 0.66 -1.27
CA ALA A 22 0.66 2.01 -0.96
C ALA A 22 0.38 2.27 0.52
N LEU A 23 1.45 2.37 1.30
CA LEU A 23 1.39 2.42 2.74
C LEU A 23 1.73 3.82 3.24
N LEU A 24 0.82 4.44 3.98
CA LEU A 24 1.16 5.63 4.75
C LEU A 24 2.14 5.24 5.85
N LEU A 25 3.23 5.99 6.01
CA LEU A 25 4.27 5.69 6.99
C LEU A 25 4.07 6.53 8.27
N PRO A 26 3.42 6.01 9.32
CA PRO A 26 3.42 6.62 10.63
C PRO A 26 4.75 6.34 11.35
N GLU A 27 5.12 7.19 12.31
CA GLU A 27 6.24 6.90 13.23
C GLU A 27 5.74 6.05 14.40
N SER A 28 5.33 4.81 14.12
CA SER A 28 4.80 3.91 15.14
C SER A 28 5.80 2.86 15.59
N THR A 29 5.86 2.62 16.90
CA THR A 29 6.58 1.49 17.50
C THR A 29 5.63 0.42 18.04
N ASP A 30 4.32 0.63 17.90
CA ASP A 30 3.31 -0.32 18.37
C ASP A 30 3.21 -1.51 17.41
N PRO A 31 3.47 -2.74 17.88
CA PRO A 31 3.37 -3.92 17.02
C PRO A 31 1.92 -4.30 16.67
N GLU A 32 0.91 -3.77 17.39
CA GLU A 32 -0.48 -4.21 17.27
C GLU A 32 -1.07 -3.87 15.89
N PRO A 33 -1.55 -4.87 15.12
CA PRO A 33 -2.07 -4.65 13.78
C PRO A 33 -3.32 -3.77 13.81
N ARG A 34 -3.17 -2.56 13.27
CA ARG A 34 -4.24 -1.57 13.14
C ARG A 34 -4.15 -0.91 11.78
N LEU A 35 -5.29 -0.46 11.27
CA LEU A 35 -5.37 0.24 9.99
C LEU A 35 -5.95 1.63 10.21
N ALA A 36 -5.48 2.61 9.45
CA ALA A 36 -6.17 3.89 9.30
C ALA A 36 -6.07 4.39 7.86
N VAL A 37 -7.04 5.17 7.44
CA VAL A 37 -7.11 5.74 6.09
C VAL A 37 -7.61 7.16 6.18
N ALA A 38 -7.07 8.06 5.37
CA ALA A 38 -7.63 9.39 5.21
C ALA A 38 -8.86 9.29 4.29
N LEU A 39 -10.04 9.66 4.80
CA LEU A 39 -11.30 9.59 4.08
C LEU A 39 -11.71 10.96 3.55
N ASP A 40 -12.29 10.98 2.36
CA ASP A 40 -12.98 12.15 1.80
C ASP A 40 -14.49 12.04 2.10
N PRO A 41 -15.16 13.09 2.63
CA PRO A 41 -16.61 13.13 2.77
C PRO A 41 -17.38 12.75 1.49
N ALA A 42 -16.82 13.05 0.31
CA ALA A 42 -17.38 12.69 -1.00
C ALA A 42 -17.44 11.18 -1.26
N TRP A 43 -16.77 10.36 -0.44
CA TRP A 43 -16.83 8.89 -0.54
C TRP A 43 -18.00 8.29 0.25
N SER A 44 -18.83 9.12 0.89
CA SER A 44 -20.02 8.66 1.61
C SER A 44 -20.93 7.79 0.73
N GLY A 45 -21.31 6.63 1.23
CA GLY A 45 -22.14 5.64 0.53
C GLY A 45 -21.37 4.73 -0.43
N ARG A 46 -20.03 4.84 -0.50
CA ARG A 46 -19.17 3.91 -1.23
C ARG A 46 -18.63 2.82 -0.31
N THR A 47 -17.85 1.91 -0.87
CA THR A 47 -17.11 0.89 -0.13
C THR A 47 -15.62 1.11 -0.32
N LEU A 48 -14.81 0.83 0.69
CA LEU A 48 -13.36 0.72 0.56
C LEU A 48 -12.98 -0.75 0.68
N CYS A 49 -12.40 -1.32 -0.37
CA CYS A 49 -11.70 -2.58 -0.25
C CYS A 49 -10.28 -2.35 0.28
N VAL A 50 -9.92 -3.07 1.33
CA VAL A 50 -8.55 -3.12 1.82
C VAL A 50 -8.05 -4.56 1.74
N GLU A 51 -6.88 -4.72 1.15
CA GLU A 51 -6.15 -5.98 1.13
C GLU A 51 -4.83 -5.82 1.88
N VAL A 52 -4.50 -6.79 2.71
CA VAL A 52 -3.23 -6.84 3.43
C VAL A 52 -2.49 -8.09 3.00
N ILE A 53 -1.19 -7.96 2.73
CA ILE A 53 -0.35 -9.09 2.32
C ILE A 53 1.04 -8.96 2.94
N SER A 54 1.60 -10.08 3.41
CA SER A 54 2.99 -10.14 3.87
C SER A 54 3.97 -10.25 2.69
N ALA A 55 5.20 -9.78 2.86
CA ALA A 55 6.25 -9.82 1.84
C ALA A 55 6.53 -11.24 1.32
N ASP A 56 6.44 -12.24 2.20
CA ASP A 56 6.57 -13.65 1.84
C ASP A 56 5.35 -14.20 1.07
N GLY A 57 4.23 -13.49 1.03
CA GLY A 57 2.98 -13.87 0.38
C GLY A 57 2.19 -14.97 1.10
N LEU A 58 2.58 -15.36 2.31
CA LEU A 58 1.94 -16.42 3.08
C LEU A 58 0.69 -15.93 3.80
N TYR A 59 0.72 -14.71 4.33
CA TYR A 59 -0.44 -14.06 4.93
C TYR A 59 -1.13 -13.19 3.88
N GLN A 60 -2.46 -13.32 3.79
CA GLN A 60 -3.30 -12.42 3.01
C GLN A 60 -4.64 -12.21 3.70
N SER A 61 -5.12 -10.97 3.70
CA SER A 61 -6.51 -10.66 4.02
C SER A 61 -7.13 -9.72 3.00
N ARG A 62 -8.45 -9.71 2.96
CA ARG A 62 -9.29 -8.86 2.13
C ARG A 62 -10.55 -8.51 2.91
N ARG A 63 -10.85 -7.22 2.99
CA ARG A 63 -12.04 -6.70 3.66
C ARG A 63 -12.71 -5.60 2.86
N LEU A 64 -14.03 -5.58 2.88
CA LEU A 64 -14.83 -4.46 2.43
C LEU A 64 -15.28 -3.64 3.65
N TYR A 65 -15.13 -2.32 3.58
CA TYR A 65 -15.57 -1.36 4.58
C TYR A 65 -16.61 -0.45 3.96
N ASP A 66 -17.82 -0.44 4.52
CA ASP A 66 -18.86 0.49 4.10
C ASP A 66 -18.55 1.89 4.64
N LEU A 67 -18.46 2.86 3.74
CA LEU A 67 -18.15 4.26 4.05
C LEU A 67 -19.46 5.05 4.27
N ALA A 68 -20.26 4.65 5.27
CA ALA A 68 -21.47 5.38 5.63
C ALA A 68 -21.12 6.61 6.49
N ASP A 69 -21.64 7.78 6.10
CA ASP A 69 -21.52 9.03 6.85
C ASP A 69 -20.07 9.38 7.27
N VAL A 70 -19.14 9.33 6.32
CA VAL A 70 -17.72 9.58 6.60
C VAL A 70 -17.47 11.08 6.82
N PRO A 71 -17.02 11.51 8.02
CA PRO A 71 -16.85 12.94 8.34
C PRO A 71 -15.62 13.56 7.65
N GLY A 72 -14.78 12.73 7.02
CA GLY A 72 -13.49 13.10 6.46
C GLY A 72 -12.32 12.93 7.44
N GLY A 73 -11.10 13.00 6.92
CA GLY A 73 -9.86 12.92 7.70
C GLY A 73 -9.42 11.50 8.06
N LEU A 74 -8.37 11.40 8.88
CA LEU A 74 -7.75 10.13 9.24
C LEU A 74 -8.69 9.32 10.17
N THR A 75 -9.14 8.17 9.68
CA THR A 75 -10.11 7.30 10.34
C THR A 75 -9.52 5.91 10.55
N GLY A 76 -9.61 5.40 11.77
CA GLY A 76 -9.23 4.03 12.10
C GLY A 76 -10.19 3.02 11.47
N LEU A 77 -9.66 1.97 10.85
CA LEU A 77 -10.42 0.87 10.30
C LEU A 77 -10.26 -0.36 11.20
N PRO A 78 -11.36 -0.97 11.71
CA PRO A 78 -11.27 -2.18 12.49
C PRO A 78 -10.57 -3.31 11.71
N TYR A 79 -9.63 -4.00 12.34
CA TYR A 79 -8.87 -5.10 11.72
C TYR A 79 -8.76 -6.32 12.66
N PRO A 80 -9.85 -7.10 12.83
CA PRO A 80 -9.89 -8.24 13.73
C PRO A 80 -9.28 -9.48 13.06
N THR A 81 -7.95 -9.52 13.01
CA THR A 81 -7.19 -10.66 12.45
C THR A 81 -7.25 -11.89 13.35
N ASP A 82 -7.35 -13.07 12.74
CA ASP A 82 -7.17 -14.37 13.42
C ASP A 82 -5.69 -14.72 13.66
N TYR A 83 -4.75 -13.94 13.08
CA TYR A 83 -3.30 -14.19 13.13
C TYR A 83 -2.50 -13.00 13.68
N PRO A 84 -2.88 -12.43 14.85
CA PRO A 84 -2.24 -11.23 15.36
C PRO A 84 -0.75 -11.44 15.65
N ASP A 85 -0.35 -12.61 16.17
CA ASP A 85 1.07 -12.89 16.47
C ASP A 85 1.94 -12.89 15.22
N ARG A 86 1.49 -13.54 14.14
CA ARG A 86 2.18 -13.53 12.84
C ARG A 86 2.38 -12.11 12.32
N LEU A 87 1.36 -11.26 12.50
CA LEU A 87 1.40 -9.88 12.06
C LEU A 87 2.25 -8.99 12.96
N ARG A 88 2.35 -9.26 14.27
CA ARG A 88 3.26 -8.55 15.19
C ARG A 88 4.72 -8.85 14.88
N GLU A 89 5.03 -10.09 14.52
CA GLU A 89 6.38 -10.53 14.16
C GLU A 89 6.90 -9.93 12.85
N ALA A 90 6.00 -9.48 11.96
CA ALA A 90 6.38 -8.85 10.71
C ALA A 90 7.17 -7.55 10.96
N ALA A 91 8.36 -7.47 10.37
CA ALA A 91 9.22 -6.31 10.46
C ALA A 91 8.67 -5.11 9.66
N GLU A 92 9.28 -3.94 9.85
CA GLU A 92 8.92 -2.76 9.06
C GLU A 92 9.09 -3.04 7.56
N GLY A 93 8.07 -2.71 6.77
CA GLY A 93 8.09 -2.94 5.34
C GLY A 93 7.79 -4.39 4.92
N GLU A 94 7.52 -5.32 5.84
CA GLU A 94 7.11 -6.69 5.49
C GLU A 94 5.60 -6.87 5.32
N ILE A 95 4.81 -5.84 5.63
CA ILE A 95 3.38 -5.81 5.38
C ILE A 95 3.10 -4.73 4.33
N SER A 96 2.37 -5.11 3.30
CA SER A 96 1.80 -4.20 2.32
C SER A 96 0.29 -4.11 2.51
N VAL A 97 -0.25 -2.91 2.32
CA VAL A 97 -1.68 -2.65 2.38
C VAL A 97 -2.10 -1.96 1.09
N ARG A 98 -3.21 -2.43 0.52
CA ARG A 98 -3.78 -1.93 -0.72
C ARG A 98 -5.22 -1.51 -0.50
N GLY A 99 -5.49 -0.21 -0.56
CA GLY A 99 -6.83 0.35 -0.57
C GLY A 99 -7.34 0.60 -1.99
N ARG A 100 -8.59 0.25 -2.29
CA ARG A 100 -9.30 0.59 -3.54
C ARG A 100 -10.76 0.90 -3.24
N LEU A 101 -11.31 1.92 -3.88
CA LEU A 101 -12.73 2.24 -3.74
C LEU A 101 -13.60 1.26 -4.55
N ASP A 102 -14.81 1.04 -4.04
CA ASP A 102 -15.90 0.18 -4.53
C ASP A 102 -15.60 -1.33 -4.55
N SER A 103 -14.51 -1.78 -5.17
CA SER A 103 -14.17 -3.21 -5.20
C SER A 103 -12.67 -3.48 -5.25
N CYS A 104 -12.27 -4.66 -4.78
CA CYS A 104 -10.86 -5.09 -4.76
C CYS A 104 -10.29 -5.32 -6.16
N GLU A 105 -11.16 -5.57 -7.14
CA GLU A 105 -10.79 -5.81 -8.54
C GLU A 105 -10.95 -4.53 -9.40
N ALA A 106 -11.32 -3.40 -8.78
CA ALA A 106 -11.52 -2.14 -9.48
C ALA A 106 -10.18 -1.63 -10.02
N ASN A 107 -10.17 -1.23 -11.29
CA ASN A 107 -9.03 -0.54 -11.90
C ASN A 107 -9.06 0.97 -11.61
N THR A 108 -9.23 1.32 -10.35
CA THR A 108 -9.11 2.70 -9.85
C THR A 108 -7.71 2.93 -9.27
N GLY A 109 -7.37 4.19 -9.02
CA GLY A 109 -6.20 4.53 -8.21
C GLY A 109 -6.24 3.87 -6.83
N LEU A 110 -5.06 3.74 -6.22
CA LEU A 110 -4.89 3.21 -4.88
C LEU A 110 -5.18 4.29 -3.85
N VAL A 111 -5.93 3.93 -2.81
CA VAL A 111 -6.06 4.76 -1.61
C VAL A 111 -4.97 4.32 -0.64
N PRO A 112 -4.01 5.19 -0.26
CA PRO A 112 -3.00 4.83 0.73
C PRO A 112 -3.63 4.53 2.09
N VAL A 113 -3.20 3.45 2.71
CA VAL A 113 -3.68 3.02 4.03
C VAL A 113 -2.48 2.95 4.98
N ALA A 114 -2.63 3.47 6.18
CA ALA A 114 -1.65 3.36 7.24
C ALA A 114 -1.73 1.97 7.90
N TRP A 115 -0.58 1.36 8.14
CA TRP A 115 -0.42 0.17 8.95
C TRP A 115 0.19 0.56 10.30
N ARG A 116 -0.40 0.06 11.39
CA ARG A 116 -0.04 0.42 12.77
C ARG A 116 0.00 1.94 12.99
N PRO A 117 -1.05 2.70 12.61
CA PRO A 117 -1.07 4.15 12.77
C PRO A 117 -0.86 4.60 14.22
N VAL A 118 -0.19 5.73 14.39
CA VAL A 118 -0.20 6.49 15.65
C VAL A 118 -1.40 7.44 15.60
N GLU A 119 -2.20 7.45 16.67
CA GLU A 119 -3.31 8.39 16.79
C GLU A 119 -2.80 9.84 16.71
N ASP A 120 -3.57 10.70 16.05
CA ASP A 120 -3.29 12.14 15.87
C ASP A 120 -1.99 12.49 15.09
N GLN A 121 -1.28 11.50 14.53
CA GLN A 121 -0.14 11.76 13.63
C GLN A 121 -0.59 11.72 12.17
N ARG A 122 -0.46 12.86 11.48
CA ARG A 122 -0.64 12.90 10.02
C ARG A 122 0.61 12.33 9.33
N PRO A 123 0.49 11.28 8.51
CA PRO A 123 1.62 10.77 7.74
C PRO A 123 2.08 11.82 6.73
N THR A 124 3.40 12.03 6.64
CA THR A 124 4.03 12.97 5.69
C THR A 124 4.70 12.26 4.52
N SER A 125 4.67 10.93 4.52
CA SER A 125 5.30 10.10 3.50
C SER A 125 4.50 8.83 3.25
N VAL A 126 4.76 8.24 2.09
CA VAL A 126 4.16 7.00 1.63
C VAL A 126 5.27 6.06 1.15
N ALA A 127 5.07 4.77 1.40
CA ALA A 127 5.85 3.70 0.82
C ALA A 127 5.02 2.98 -0.25
N LEU A 128 5.53 2.95 -1.47
CA LEU A 128 5.00 2.10 -2.54
C LEU A 128 5.70 0.74 -2.45
N GLN A 129 4.93 -0.34 -2.25
CA GLN A 129 5.47 -1.71 -2.27
C GLN A 129 5.29 -2.30 -3.66
N ILE A 130 6.41 -2.74 -4.25
CA ILE A 130 6.49 -3.20 -5.62
C ILE A 130 7.02 -4.63 -5.68
N ASN A 131 6.37 -5.46 -6.47
CA ASN A 131 6.97 -6.68 -7.00
C ASN A 131 7.79 -6.31 -8.24
N ALA A 132 9.08 -6.11 -8.04
CA ALA A 132 10.00 -5.72 -9.09
C ALA A 132 10.47 -6.92 -9.93
N PHE A 133 10.08 -8.14 -9.55
CA PHE A 133 10.55 -9.40 -10.14
C PHE A 133 12.08 -9.51 -10.09
N ARG A 134 12.69 -9.10 -8.97
CA ARG A 134 14.14 -9.08 -8.78
C ARG A 134 14.89 -8.19 -9.78
N ALA A 135 14.29 -7.09 -10.21
CA ALA A 135 15.00 -6.08 -10.98
C ALA A 135 16.26 -5.58 -10.23
N ASP A 136 17.32 -5.27 -10.97
CA ASP A 136 18.59 -4.78 -10.41
C ASP A 136 18.41 -3.41 -9.77
N THR A 137 17.67 -2.54 -10.44
CA THR A 137 17.28 -1.23 -9.92
C THR A 137 15.82 -0.92 -10.22
N VAL A 138 15.22 -0.15 -9.31
CA VAL A 138 13.88 0.38 -9.46
C VAL A 138 13.92 1.86 -9.11
N HIS A 139 13.30 2.65 -9.97
CA HIS A 139 13.12 4.08 -9.79
C HIS A 139 11.64 4.43 -9.93
N ILE A 140 11.21 5.44 -9.19
CA ILE A 140 9.91 6.07 -9.41
C ILE A 140 10.04 7.54 -9.75
N PHE A 141 9.06 8.05 -10.49
CA PHE A 141 8.86 9.47 -10.76
C PHE A 141 7.47 9.84 -10.25
N VAL A 142 7.38 10.92 -9.49
CA VAL A 142 6.17 11.29 -8.74
C VAL A 142 5.58 12.57 -9.34
N GLY A 143 4.32 12.50 -9.75
CA GLY A 143 3.62 13.57 -10.46
C GLY A 143 3.93 13.60 -11.96
N ASP A 144 3.52 14.69 -12.61
CA ASP A 144 3.56 14.83 -14.07
C ASP A 144 4.72 15.71 -14.58
N ASP A 145 5.63 16.13 -13.69
CA ASP A 145 6.80 16.93 -14.10
C ASP A 145 7.80 16.03 -14.84
N PRO A 146 8.04 16.22 -16.15
CA PRO A 146 8.99 15.41 -16.90
C PRO A 146 10.43 15.60 -16.42
N MET A 147 10.71 16.65 -15.63
CA MET A 147 12.01 16.93 -15.02
C MET A 147 12.10 16.48 -13.55
N ALA A 148 11.07 15.79 -13.04
CA ALA A 148 11.11 15.22 -11.70
C ALA A 148 12.34 14.33 -11.53
N ALA A 149 13.02 14.49 -10.40
CA ALA A 149 14.15 13.63 -10.06
C ALA A 149 13.66 12.20 -9.82
N ALA A 150 14.36 11.23 -10.39
CA ALA A 150 14.11 9.82 -10.11
C ALA A 150 14.36 9.54 -8.61
N ILE A 151 13.41 8.88 -7.97
CA ILE A 151 13.55 8.40 -6.60
C ILE A 151 13.97 6.94 -6.67
N ALA A 152 15.16 6.63 -6.15
CA ALA A 152 15.64 5.26 -6.06
C ALA A 152 14.87 4.50 -4.97
N CYS A 153 14.57 3.23 -5.26
CA CYS A 153 13.87 2.36 -4.34
C CYS A 153 14.81 1.33 -3.70
N ASP A 154 14.46 0.88 -2.50
CA ASP A 154 15.26 -0.06 -1.74
C ASP A 154 14.68 -1.47 -1.82
N PRO A 155 15.51 -2.51 -1.80
CA PRO A 155 15.03 -3.87 -1.58
C PRO A 155 14.35 -4.00 -0.21
N VAL A 156 13.26 -4.76 -0.13
CA VAL A 156 12.66 -5.14 1.16
C VAL A 156 13.70 -5.90 1.98
N ALA A 157 13.83 -5.59 3.27
CA ALA A 157 14.77 -6.22 4.20
C ALA A 157 14.19 -7.51 4.82
N ALA A 158 13.62 -8.38 3.99
CA ALA A 158 13.04 -9.67 4.39
C ALA A 158 13.79 -10.83 3.72
N GLU A 159 13.88 -11.96 4.41
CA GLU A 159 14.48 -13.18 3.86
C GLU A 159 13.69 -13.69 2.64
N VAL A 160 12.36 -13.72 2.75
CA VAL A 160 11.44 -14.18 1.70
C VAL A 160 10.58 -13.01 1.23
N ARG A 161 10.56 -12.79 -0.09
CA ARG A 161 10.03 -11.59 -0.76
C ARG A 161 9.26 -11.97 -2.02
N THR A 162 8.34 -12.91 -1.87
CA THR A 162 7.62 -13.51 -3.01
C THR A 162 6.47 -12.64 -3.47
N ALA A 163 5.80 -11.93 -2.55
CA ALA A 163 4.70 -11.03 -2.90
C ALA A 163 5.21 -9.70 -3.45
N PHE A 164 6.21 -9.11 -2.78
CA PHE A 164 6.89 -7.89 -3.18
C PHE A 164 8.32 -7.89 -2.64
N ASP A 165 9.22 -7.21 -3.33
CA ASP A 165 10.65 -7.23 -3.06
C ASP A 165 11.32 -5.85 -3.07
N THR A 166 10.57 -4.80 -3.39
CA THR A 166 11.05 -3.41 -3.44
C THR A 166 10.10 -2.45 -2.72
N ILE A 167 10.66 -1.44 -2.06
CA ILE A 167 9.94 -0.33 -1.42
C ILE A 167 10.49 1.00 -1.92
N CYS A 168 9.61 1.86 -2.43
CA CYS A 168 9.96 3.23 -2.78
C CYS A 168 9.31 4.17 -1.77
N ARG A 169 10.11 5.00 -1.08
CA ARG A 169 9.61 5.97 -0.10
C ARG A 169 9.70 7.38 -0.67
N PHE A 170 8.64 8.16 -0.51
CA PHE A 170 8.64 9.57 -0.92
C PHE A 170 7.70 10.40 -0.04
N ALA A 171 7.97 11.70 0.01
CA ALA A 171 7.13 12.65 0.75
C ALA A 171 5.79 12.85 0.04
N LEU A 172 4.71 12.92 0.80
CA LEU A 172 3.41 13.31 0.26
C LEU A 172 3.43 14.79 -0.11
N PRO A 173 2.87 15.17 -1.28
CA PRO A 173 2.69 16.58 -1.62
C PRO A 173 1.75 17.27 -0.62
N ASP A 174 2.06 18.52 -0.28
CA ASP A 174 1.21 19.40 0.54
C ASP A 174 1.02 20.73 -0.22
N PRO A 175 -0.21 21.06 -0.66
CA PRO A 175 -1.47 20.34 -0.45
C PRO A 175 -1.58 19.04 -1.27
N ALA A 176 -2.48 18.14 -0.85
CA ALA A 176 -2.76 16.90 -1.56
C ALA A 176 -3.45 17.18 -2.92
N PRO A 177 -2.95 16.65 -4.05
CA PRO A 177 -3.46 16.97 -5.38
C PRO A 177 -4.78 16.28 -5.75
N GLY A 178 -5.40 15.51 -4.85
CA GLY A 178 -6.52 14.62 -5.15
C GLY A 178 -6.08 13.30 -5.80
N THR A 179 -5.38 13.40 -6.93
CA THR A 179 -4.74 12.25 -7.59
C THR A 179 -3.27 12.52 -7.84
N LEU A 180 -2.41 11.55 -7.53
CA LEU A 180 -0.97 11.59 -7.76
C LEU A 180 -0.54 10.41 -8.62
N SER A 181 -0.14 10.69 -9.86
CA SER A 181 0.42 9.68 -10.77
C SER A 181 1.86 9.33 -10.36
N ILE A 182 2.20 8.04 -10.45
CA ILE A 182 3.54 7.53 -10.21
C ILE A 182 3.93 6.66 -11.39
N GLU A 183 5.04 7.03 -12.03
CA GLU A 183 5.72 6.18 -13.00
C GLU A 183 6.73 5.29 -12.29
N ILE A 184 6.77 4.01 -12.67
CA ILE A 184 7.67 3.00 -12.13
C ILE A 184 8.55 2.48 -13.26
N LEU A 185 9.85 2.63 -13.10
CA LEU A 185 10.86 2.14 -14.01
C LEU A 185 11.66 1.02 -13.35
N ARG A 186 11.64 -0.18 -13.94
CA ARG A 186 12.41 -1.34 -13.51
C ARG A 186 13.50 -1.64 -14.52
N VAL A 187 14.72 -1.86 -14.06
CA VAL A 187 15.88 -2.17 -14.92
C VAL A 187 16.45 -3.53 -14.52
N SER A 188 16.70 -4.39 -15.50
CA SER A 188 17.30 -5.71 -15.30
C SER A 188 18.34 -5.95 -16.40
N ASP A 189 19.54 -6.36 -16.02
CA ASP A 189 20.69 -6.54 -16.90
C ASP A 189 20.97 -5.30 -17.77
N GLY A 190 20.74 -4.11 -17.21
CA GLY A 190 20.89 -2.82 -17.90
C GLY A 190 19.78 -2.48 -18.90
N VAL A 191 18.73 -3.30 -19.00
CA VAL A 191 17.58 -3.07 -19.88
C VAL A 191 16.38 -2.60 -19.06
N ALA A 192 15.82 -1.46 -19.44
CA ALA A 192 14.58 -0.96 -18.86
C ALA A 192 13.37 -1.75 -19.39
N ALA A 193 12.53 -2.24 -18.47
CA ALA A 193 11.19 -2.69 -18.81
C ALA A 193 10.30 -1.50 -19.25
N PRO A 194 9.19 -1.73 -19.97
CA PRO A 194 8.18 -0.70 -20.16
C PRO A 194 7.76 -0.07 -18.81
N PRO A 195 7.60 1.26 -18.75
CA PRO A 195 7.18 1.91 -17.51
C PRO A 195 5.76 1.50 -17.16
N GLU A 196 5.53 1.32 -15.86
CA GLU A 196 4.23 1.04 -15.28
C GLU A 196 3.73 2.28 -14.56
N PHE A 197 2.42 2.51 -14.57
CA PHE A 197 1.82 3.69 -13.94
C PHE A 197 0.83 3.27 -12.86
N VAL A 198 0.83 4.00 -11.75
CA VAL A 198 -0.17 3.86 -10.71
C VAL A 198 -0.60 5.22 -10.21
N ASP A 199 -1.90 5.41 -10.07
CA ASP A 199 -2.48 6.58 -9.43
C ASP A 199 -2.67 6.33 -7.95
N LEU A 200 -2.25 7.27 -7.11
CA LEU A 200 -2.67 7.35 -5.72
C LEU A 200 -3.80 8.38 -5.57
N ILE A 201 -4.86 8.01 -4.88
CA ILE A 201 -5.95 8.91 -4.49
C ILE A 201 -5.61 9.47 -3.11
N LEU A 202 -5.30 10.76 -3.06
CA LEU A 202 -4.89 11.49 -1.87
C LEU A 202 -5.99 12.46 -1.44
N VAL A 203 -6.18 12.60 -0.14
CA VAL A 203 -7.19 13.49 0.44
C VAL A 203 -6.55 14.33 1.53
N GLU A 204 -7.08 15.53 1.77
CA GLU A 204 -6.59 16.47 2.78
C GLU A 204 -6.97 16.11 4.22
#